data_AF-A0A3D2VLZ7-F1
#
_entry.id   AF-A0A3D2VLZ7-F1
#
_cell.length_a   1.000
_cell.length_b   1.000
_cell.length_c   1.000
_cell.angle_alpha   90.00
_cell.angle_beta   90.00
_cell.angle_gamma   90.00
#
_symmetry.space_group_name_H-M   'P 1'
#
loop_
_entity.id
_entity.type
_entity.pdbx_description
1 polymer ?
#
loop_
_entity_poly.entity_id
_entity_poly.type
_entity_poly.pdbx_seq_one_letter_code
_entity_poly.pdbx_strand_id
1 'polypeptide(L)'
;RKIIVDTYGGMARHGGGAFSGKDPSKVDRSAAYAMRWVAKNVVAAGLATRCEVQVAYAIGKAHPVGLFVETFGTGVIADTAIAEAIDQVFDLRPAAIIRDL
;
A
#
# COMPACT_ATOMS: atom_id res chain seq x y z
N ARG A 1 -0.01 -19.40 -7.63
CA ARG A 1 1.45 -19.71 -7.53
C ARG A 1 2.30 -18.75 -8.39
N LYS A 2 1.83 -17.53 -8.72
CA LYS A 2 2.53 -16.57 -9.60
C LYS A 2 2.52 -15.14 -9.04
N ILE A 3 2.59 -14.99 -7.72
CA ILE A 3 2.36 -13.70 -7.02
C ILE A 3 3.32 -12.57 -7.42
N ILE A 4 4.55 -12.90 -7.84
CA ILE A 4 5.50 -11.88 -8.34
C ILE A 4 5.13 -11.41 -9.75
N VAL A 5 4.57 -12.29 -10.58
CA VAL A 5 4.02 -11.94 -11.90
C VAL A 5 2.76 -11.09 -11.75
N ASP A 6 1.90 -11.42 -10.78
CA ASP A 6 0.67 -10.68 -10.49
C ASP A 6 0.92 -9.25 -9.96
N THR A 7 2.16 -8.94 -9.54
CA THR A 7 2.51 -7.67 -8.91
C THR A 7 3.52 -6.87 -9.74
N TYR A 8 4.77 -6.83 -9.30
CA TYR A 8 5.75 -5.87 -9.81
C TYR A 8 6.94 -6.55 -10.49
N GLY A 9 6.82 -7.84 -10.86
CA GLY A 9 7.83 -8.52 -11.66
C GLY A 9 9.22 -8.62 -11.02
N GLY A 10 9.30 -8.55 -9.68
CA GLY A 10 10.55 -8.57 -8.92
C GLY A 10 11.15 -7.19 -8.63
N MET A 11 10.54 -6.11 -9.12
CA MET A 11 11.02 -4.73 -8.90
C MET A 11 10.77 -4.21 -7.47
N ALA A 12 9.70 -4.68 -6.83
CA ALA A 12 9.31 -4.24 -5.49
C ALA A 12 9.19 -5.44 -4.53
N ARG A 13 9.31 -5.16 -3.23
CA ARG A 13 9.15 -6.18 -2.19
C ARG A 13 7.71 -6.68 -2.13
N HIS A 14 7.52 -7.91 -1.68
CA HIS A 14 6.21 -8.56 -1.64
C HIS A 14 5.94 -9.21 -0.28
N GLY A 15 4.76 -8.95 0.30
CA GLY A 15 4.38 -9.45 1.64
C GLY A 15 4.02 -10.94 1.71
N GLY A 16 3.80 -11.60 0.57
CA GLY A 16 3.65 -13.05 0.45
C GLY A 16 2.24 -13.57 0.19
N GLY A 17 1.21 -12.75 0.42
CA GLY A 17 -0.19 -13.12 0.18
C GLY A 17 -0.55 -13.20 -1.31
N ALA A 18 -1.19 -14.29 -1.74
CA ALA A 18 -1.77 -14.39 -3.09
C ALA A 18 -3.11 -13.65 -3.21
N PHE A 19 -3.51 -13.24 -4.43
CA PHE A 19 -4.76 -12.49 -4.66
C PHE A 19 -5.95 -13.35 -5.08
N SER A 20 -5.79 -14.21 -6.09
CA SER A 20 -6.90 -14.94 -6.71
C SER A 20 -7.59 -15.91 -5.74
N GLY A 21 -8.92 -16.01 -5.84
CA GLY A 21 -9.75 -16.86 -4.98
C GLY A 21 -10.08 -16.24 -3.61
N LYS A 22 -9.66 -15.00 -3.34
CA LYS A 22 -9.98 -14.28 -2.11
C LYS A 22 -11.01 -13.19 -2.35
N ASP A 23 -12.02 -13.15 -1.50
CA ASP A 23 -12.95 -12.03 -1.46
C ASP A 23 -12.27 -10.74 -0.92
N PRO A 24 -12.84 -9.55 -1.16
CA PRO A 24 -12.22 -8.28 -0.77
C PRO A 24 -11.99 -8.10 0.74
N SER A 25 -12.65 -8.88 1.62
CA SER A 25 -12.38 -8.81 3.06
C SER A 25 -10.98 -9.30 3.44
N LYS A 26 -10.30 -10.04 2.55
CA LYS A 26 -8.93 -10.52 2.78
C LYS A 26 -7.93 -9.44 2.41
N VAL A 27 -7.30 -8.86 3.43
CA VAL A 27 -6.34 -7.76 3.32
C VAL A 27 -5.15 -8.08 2.41
N ASP A 28 -4.77 -9.35 2.27
CA ASP A 28 -3.75 -9.77 1.28
C ASP A 28 -4.06 -9.28 -0.14
N ARG A 29 -5.35 -9.13 -0.48
CA ARG A 29 -5.80 -8.64 -1.78
C ARG A 29 -6.15 -7.16 -1.71
N SER A 30 -7.10 -6.79 -0.86
CA SER A 30 -7.63 -5.41 -0.83
C SER A 30 -6.59 -4.39 -0.38
N ALA A 31 -5.80 -4.69 0.65
CA ALA A 31 -4.75 -3.76 1.08
C ALA A 31 -3.60 -3.69 0.09
N ALA A 32 -3.25 -4.78 -0.62
CA ALA A 32 -2.26 -4.72 -1.69
C ALA A 32 -2.72 -3.80 -2.84
N TYR A 33 -4.02 -3.83 -3.19
CA TYR A 33 -4.59 -2.90 -4.17
C TYR A 33 -4.60 -1.47 -3.66
N ALA A 34 -4.97 -1.25 -2.40
CA ALA A 34 -4.91 0.06 -1.77
C ALA A 34 -3.48 0.62 -1.77
N MET A 35 -2.45 -0.19 -1.47
CA MET A 35 -1.05 0.26 -1.51
C MET A 35 -0.59 0.62 -2.92
N ARG A 36 -1.06 -0.10 -3.95
CA ARG A 36 -0.83 0.33 -5.34
C ARG A 36 -1.46 1.69 -5.61
N TRP A 37 -2.71 1.88 -5.17
CA TRP A 37 -3.42 3.14 -5.33
C TRP A 37 -2.71 4.30 -4.62
N VAL A 38 -2.31 4.12 -3.36
CA VAL A 38 -1.55 5.10 -2.58
C VAL A 38 -0.23 5.44 -3.26
N ALA A 39 0.63 4.46 -3.55
CA ALA A 39 1.95 4.70 -4.15
C ALA A 39 1.85 5.39 -5.51
N LYS A 40 0.85 5.04 -6.32
CA LYS A 40 0.58 5.72 -7.60
C LYS A 40 0.21 7.19 -7.39
N ASN A 41 -0.60 7.52 -6.37
CA ASN A 41 -0.97 8.90 -6.07
C ASN A 41 0.19 9.72 -5.51
N VAL A 42 1.06 9.13 -4.67
CA VAL A 42 2.28 9.80 -4.19
C VAL A 42 3.13 10.27 -5.37
N VAL A 43 3.37 9.38 -6.35
CA VAL A 43 4.13 9.72 -7.56
C VAL A 43 3.38 10.72 -8.44
N ALA A 44 2.08 10.52 -8.66
CA ALA A 44 1.28 11.41 -9.50
C ALA A 44 1.14 12.84 -8.92
N ALA A 45 1.16 12.97 -7.60
CA ALA A 45 1.17 14.25 -6.90
C ALA A 45 2.55 14.95 -6.94
N GLY A 46 3.56 14.33 -7.56
CA GLY A 46 4.91 14.90 -7.65
C GLY A 46 5.71 14.83 -6.35
N LEU A 47 5.27 14.04 -5.37
CA LEU A 47 5.96 13.92 -4.08
C LEU A 47 7.23 13.07 -4.18
N ALA A 48 7.31 12.17 -5.16
CA ALA A 48 8.48 11.37 -5.47
C ALA A 48 8.44 10.86 -6.92
N THR A 49 9.57 10.47 -7.50
CA THR A 49 9.59 9.80 -8.82
C THR A 49 9.48 8.28 -8.70
N ARG A 50 9.82 7.72 -7.53
CA ARG A 50 9.61 6.32 -7.14
C ARG A 50 9.15 6.27 -5.69
N CYS A 51 8.17 5.42 -5.41
CA CYS A 51 7.65 5.23 -4.05
C CYS A 51 7.32 3.75 -3.82
N GLU A 52 7.81 3.20 -2.71
CA GLU A 52 7.32 1.94 -2.15
C GLU A 52 6.58 2.24 -0.85
N VAL A 53 5.40 1.63 -0.68
CA VAL A 53 4.58 1.76 0.53
C VAL A 53 4.32 0.36 1.09
N GLN A 54 4.55 0.20 2.38
CA GLN A 54 4.28 -1.02 3.12
C GLN A 54 3.21 -0.76 4.18
N VAL A 55 2.21 -1.65 4.24
CA VAL A 55 1.18 -1.65 5.28
C VAL A 55 1.17 -3.00 6.00
N ALA A 56 0.97 -2.98 7.32
CA ALA A 56 0.87 -4.17 8.15
C ALA A 56 -0.43 -4.17 8.96
N TYR A 57 -1.08 -5.32 9.06
CA TYR A 57 -2.27 -5.52 9.87
C TYR A 57 -2.04 -6.62 10.91
N ALA A 58 -2.61 -6.43 12.09
CA ALA A 58 -2.76 -7.50 13.06
C ALA A 58 -4.15 -8.14 12.91
N ILE A 59 -4.24 -9.46 13.10
CA ILE A 59 -5.52 -10.18 13.07
C ILE A 59 -6.50 -9.55 14.07
N GLY A 60 -7.70 -9.21 13.61
CA GLY A 60 -8.76 -8.62 14.43
C GLY A 60 -8.65 -7.10 14.64
N LYS A 61 -7.63 -6.42 14.08
CA LYS A 61 -7.53 -4.95 14.11
C LYS A 61 -7.88 -4.35 12.75
N ALA A 62 -8.81 -3.39 12.75
CA ALA A 62 -9.21 -2.69 11.53
C ALA A 62 -8.16 -1.69 11.05
N HIS A 63 -7.56 -0.93 11.97
CA HIS A 63 -6.48 -0.02 11.61
C HIS A 63 -5.17 -0.79 11.38
N PRO A 64 -4.35 -0.34 10.40
CA PRO A 64 -2.98 -0.83 10.27
C PRO A 64 -2.20 -0.67 11.57
N VAL A 65 -1.31 -1.63 11.84
CA VAL A 65 -0.33 -1.53 12.94
C VAL A 65 0.99 -0.90 12.49
N GLY A 66 1.14 -0.66 11.19
CA GLY A 66 2.29 0.05 10.63
C GLY A 66 2.04 0.47 9.18
N LEU A 67 2.55 1.65 8.84
CA LEU A 67 2.59 2.23 7.50
C LEU A 67 4.01 2.80 7.30
N PHE A 68 4.71 2.35 6.27
CA PHE A 68 6.07 2.77 5.97
C PHE A 68 6.17 3.20 4.52
N VAL A 69 6.95 4.25 4.27
CA VAL A 69 7.22 4.81 2.95
C VAL A 69 8.72 4.79 2.70
N GLU A 70 9.12 4.43 1.48
CA GLU A 70 10.49 4.54 0.99
C GLU A 70 10.46 5.18 -0.41
N THR A 71 11.09 6.34 -0.56
CA THR A 71 11.18 7.04 -1.86
C THR A 71 12.50 6.85 -2.58
N PHE A 72 13.44 6.08 -2.01
CA PHE A 72 14.75 5.77 -2.59
C PHE A 72 15.55 7.04 -2.95
N GLY A 73 15.44 8.08 -2.12
CA GLY A 73 16.10 9.37 -2.34
C GLY A 73 15.46 10.23 -3.44
N THR A 74 14.27 9.88 -3.91
CA THR A 74 13.55 10.66 -4.94
C THR A 74 12.43 11.54 -4.40
N GLY A 75 12.17 11.48 -3.10
CA GLY A 75 11.19 12.32 -2.42
C GLY A 75 11.57 13.80 -2.44
N VAL A 76 10.59 14.67 -2.69
CA VAL A 76 10.74 16.14 -2.57
C VAL A 76 10.63 16.61 -1.11
N ILE A 77 10.10 15.74 -0.24
CA ILE A 77 10.00 15.90 1.21
C ILE A 77 10.39 14.59 1.89
N ALA A 78 10.57 14.60 3.21
CA ALA A 78 10.94 13.41 3.97
C ALA A 78 9.86 12.30 3.88
N ASP A 79 10.30 11.04 3.84
CA ASP A 79 9.41 9.88 3.74
C ASP A 79 8.42 9.79 4.92
N THR A 80 8.81 10.26 6.11
CA THR A 80 7.92 10.36 7.28
C THR A 80 6.78 11.36 7.05
N ALA A 81 7.05 12.50 6.41
CA ALA A 81 6.02 13.48 6.09
C ALA A 81 5.06 12.95 5.01
N ILE A 82 5.56 12.16 4.05
CA ILE A 82 4.71 11.47 3.07
C ILE A 82 3.85 10.42 3.77
N ALA A 83 4.41 9.64 4.70
CA ALA A 83 3.66 8.66 5.47
C ALA A 83 2.52 9.30 6.29
N GLU A 84 2.79 10.43 6.96
CA GLU A 84 1.78 11.21 7.69
C GLU A 84 0.68 11.74 6.77
N ALA A 85 1.04 12.26 5.60
CA ALA A 85 0.07 12.73 4.61
C ALA A 85 -0.80 11.58 4.10
N ILE A 86 -0.24 10.38 3.88
CA ILE A 86 -1.01 9.20 3.49
C ILE A 86 -2.03 8.85 4.58
N ASP A 87 -1.63 8.84 5.85
CA ASP A 87 -2.50 8.47 6.97
C ASP A 87 -3.66 9.47 7.18
N GLN A 88 -3.49 10.71 6.75
CA GLN A 88 -4.54 11.74 6.76
C GLN A 88 -5.49 11.67 5.55
N VAL A 89 -4.98 11.27 4.39
CA VAL A 89 -5.74 11.29 3.12
C VAL A 89 -6.46 9.97 2.86
N PHE A 90 -5.89 8.84 3.27
CA PHE A 90 -6.39 7.50 2.96
C PHE A 90 -6.88 6.78 4.21
N ASP A 91 -8.16 6.39 4.21
CA ASP A 91 -8.69 5.49 5.24
C ASP A 91 -8.33 4.03 4.91
N LEU A 92 -7.26 3.56 5.52
CA LEU A 92 -6.72 2.22 5.27
C LEU A 92 -7.41 1.11 6.08
N ARG A 93 -8.61 1.34 6.63
CA ARG A 93 -9.38 0.23 7.23
C ARG A 93 -9.94 -0.68 6.12
N PRO A 94 -9.98 -2.02 6.29
CA PRO A 94 -10.46 -2.93 5.25
C PRO A 94 -11.85 -2.59 4.70
N ALA A 95 -12.78 -2.19 5.57
CA ALA A 95 -14.13 -1.79 5.16
C ALA A 95 -14.15 -0.47 4.36
N ALA A 96 -13.28 0.48 4.68
CA ALA A 96 -13.15 1.73 3.94
C ALA A 96 -12.53 1.48 2.56
N ILE A 97 -11.48 0.64 2.49
CA ILE A 97 -10.88 0.21 1.21
C ILE A 97 -11.92 -0.42 0.29
N ILE A 98 -12.80 -1.28 0.81
CA ILE A 98 -13.87 -1.91 0.01
C ILE A 98 -14.95 -0.91 -0.44
N ARG A 99 -15.19 0.13 0.35
CA ARG A 99 -16.18 1.18 0.01
C ARG A 99 -15.63 2.12 -1.06
N ASP A 100 -14.35 2.46 -0.98
CA ASP A 100 -13.74 3.54 -1.77
C ASP A 100 -13.14 3.06 -3.10
N LEU A 101 -13.04 1.73 -3.31
CA LEU A 101 -12.53 1.08 -4.53
C LEU A 101 -13.59 0.17 -5.17
#